data_AF-A0A1Y4UL97-F1
#
_entry.id   AF-A0A1Y4UL97-F1
#
_cell.length_a   1.000
_cell.length_b   1.000
_cell.length_c   1.000
_cell.angle_alpha   90.00
_cell.angle_beta   90.00
_cell.angle_gamma   90.00
#
_symmetry.space_group_name_H-M   'P 1'
#
loop_
_entity.id
_entity.type
_entity.pdbx_description
1 polymer ?
#
loop_
_entity_poly.entity_id
_entity_poly.type
_entity_poly.pdbx_seq_one_letter_code
_entity_poly.pdbx_strand_id
1 'polypeptide(L)'
;MIDLGQLKNKHYSIKLTNGKVLRIKPPTRAMMINLMEMTKADTKTDDEAFNELYSLLTDIFNRNINKMHFSKTKIENMIEEPTTALYILKDYLQYSFDIMGE
;
A
#
# COMPACT_ATOMS: atom_id res chain seq x y z
N MET A 1 -15.28 8.14 -25.65
CA MET A 1 -15.41 8.37 -24.20
C MET A 1 -15.05 7.05 -23.54
N ILE A 2 -13.90 6.98 -22.87
CA ILE A 2 -13.46 5.75 -22.20
C ILE A 2 -14.42 5.53 -21.04
N ASP A 3 -15.20 4.45 -21.12
CA ASP A 3 -16.21 4.11 -20.13
C ASP A 3 -15.51 3.57 -18.87
N LEU A 4 -15.33 4.46 -17.90
CA LEU A 4 -14.75 4.14 -16.59
C LEU A 4 -15.65 3.20 -15.74
N GLY A 5 -16.82 2.82 -16.24
CA GLY A 5 -17.76 1.93 -15.55
C GLY A 5 -17.38 0.45 -15.61
N GLN A 6 -16.47 0.05 -16.51
CA GLN A 6 -15.98 -1.34 -16.62
C GLN A 6 -14.73 -1.64 -15.79
N LEU A 7 -14.13 -0.62 -15.14
CA LEU A 7 -13.18 -0.82 -14.04
C LEU A 7 -13.94 -1.39 -12.85
N LYS A 8 -14.29 -2.68 -12.91
CA LYS A 8 -14.91 -3.45 -11.83
C LYS A 8 -14.00 -3.41 -10.61
N ASN A 9 -14.09 -2.37 -9.78
CA ASN A 9 -13.68 -2.29 -8.37
C ASN A 9 -12.72 -3.40 -7.89
N LYS A 10 -11.58 -3.60 -8.56
CA LYS A 10 -10.59 -4.60 -8.16
C LYS A 10 -9.94 -3.96 -6.98
N HIS A 11 -10.40 -4.22 -5.76
CA HIS A 11 -9.74 -3.72 -4.57
C HIS A 11 -8.47 -4.54 -4.34
N TYR A 12 -7.37 -3.88 -4.00
CA TYR A 12 -6.20 -4.60 -3.51
C TYR A 12 -6.57 -5.37 -2.25
N SER A 13 -6.20 -6.65 -2.17
CA SER A 13 -6.60 -7.50 -1.05
C SER A 13 -5.37 -8.06 -0.35
N ILE A 14 -5.21 -7.74 0.94
CA ILE A 14 -4.11 -8.24 1.76
C ILE A 14 -4.66 -9.01 2.96
N LYS A 15 -4.10 -10.19 3.22
CA LYS A 15 -4.42 -11.00 4.40
C LYS A 15 -3.54 -10.55 5.56
N LEU A 16 -4.18 -10.14 6.65
CA LEU A 16 -3.52 -9.73 7.88
C LEU A 16 -3.13 -10.96 8.71
N THR A 17 -2.19 -10.78 9.64
CA THR A 17 -1.70 -11.84 10.55
C THR A 17 -2.81 -12.47 11.40
N ASN A 18 -3.86 -11.70 11.73
CA ASN A 18 -5.04 -12.17 12.44
C ASN A 18 -6.05 -12.94 11.55
N GLY A 19 -5.70 -13.25 10.30
CA GLY A 19 -6.53 -13.98 9.35
C GLY A 19 -7.59 -13.13 8.62
N LYS A 20 -7.77 -11.85 8.98
CA LYS A 20 -8.71 -10.95 8.29
C LYS A 20 -8.16 -10.53 6.93
N VAL A 21 -9.05 -10.35 5.95
CA VAL A 21 -8.69 -9.79 4.64
C VAL A 21 -9.07 -8.32 4.59
N LEU A 22 -8.07 -7.47 4.40
CA LEU A 22 -8.23 -6.04 4.18
C LEU A 22 -8.36 -5.77 2.69
N ARG A 23 -9.40 -5.06 2.29
CA ARG A 23 -9.64 -4.63 0.91
C ARG A 23 -9.36 -3.14 0.82
N ILE A 24 -8.41 -2.77 -0.02
CA ILE A 24 -7.85 -1.43 -0.14
C ILE A 24 -8.22 -0.83 -1.49
N LYS A 25 -8.65 0.43 -1.48
CA LYS A 25 -8.94 1.18 -2.70
C LYS A 25 -7.66 1.43 -3.50
N PRO A 26 -7.75 1.66 -4.83
CA PRO A 26 -6.63 2.14 -5.62
C PRO A 26 -5.93 3.37 -4.99
N PRO A 27 -4.62 3.55 -5.24
CA PRO A 27 -3.91 4.75 -4.78
C PRO A 27 -4.48 5.99 -5.47
N THR A 28 -4.33 7.15 -4.82
CA THR A 28 -4.51 8.43 -5.51
C THR A 28 -3.31 8.70 -6.40
N ARG A 29 -3.45 9.65 -7.34
CA ARG A 29 -2.33 10.12 -8.16
C ARG A 29 -1.13 10.59 -7.32
N ALA A 30 -1.39 11.32 -6.23
CA ALA A 30 -0.33 11.76 -5.30
C ALA A 30 0.37 10.57 -4.62
N MET A 31 -0.40 9.59 -4.15
CA MET A 31 0.16 8.38 -3.53
C MET A 31 0.97 7.54 -4.53
N MET A 32 0.54 7.48 -5.79
CA MET A 32 1.27 6.78 -6.86
C MET A 32 2.66 7.39 -7.08
N ILE A 33 2.77 8.72 -7.08
CA ILE A 33 4.06 9.42 -7.21
C ILE A 33 4.97 9.05 -6.04
N ASN A 34 4.46 9.13 -4.80
CA ASN A 34 5.22 8.79 -3.60
C ASN A 34 5.69 7.32 -3.62
N LEU A 35 4.83 6.39 -4.06
CA LEU A 35 5.20 4.97 -4.22
C LEU A 35 6.34 4.79 -5.22
N MET A 36 6.29 5.45 -6.36
CA MET A 36 7.34 5.39 -7.38
C MET A 36 8.67 5.96 -6.86
N GLU A 37 8.62 7.07 -6.13
CA GLU A 37 9.81 7.69 -5.52
C GLU A 37 10.44 6.77 -4.48
N MET A 38 9.64 6.17 -3.59
CA MET A 38 10.15 5.20 -2.60
C MET A 38 10.77 3.96 -3.24
N THR A 39 10.27 3.48 -4.38
CA THR A 39 10.88 2.33 -5.08
C THR A 39 12.17 2.67 -5.83
N LYS A 40 12.40 3.95 -6.14
CA LYS A 40 13.62 4.45 -6.81
C LYS A 40 14.71 4.84 -5.82
N ALA A 41 14.34 5.18 -4.59
CA ALA A 41 15.30 5.36 -3.52
C ALA A 41 15.96 3.99 -3.25
N ASP A 42 17.19 3.82 -3.73
CA ASP A 42 18.06 2.69 -3.37
C ASP A 42 18.07 2.61 -1.84
N THR A 43 17.43 1.58 -1.29
CA THR A 43 17.14 1.44 0.15
C THR A 43 18.43 1.35 0.94
N LYS A 44 18.99 2.51 1.31
CA LYS A 44 19.90 2.63 2.44
C LYS A 44 19.07 2.45 3.71
N THR A 45 19.59 1.59 4.58
CA THR A 45 19.12 1.28 5.93
C THR A 45 19.24 2.51 6.84
N ASP A 46 18.51 3.57 6.53
CA ASP A 46 18.35 4.73 7.40
C ASP A 46 16.99 4.62 8.11
N ASP A 47 16.98 4.85 9.42
CA ASP A 47 15.77 4.81 10.25
C ASP A 47 14.66 5.74 9.71
N GLU A 48 15.05 6.84 9.06
CA GLU A 48 14.13 7.76 8.39
C GLU A 48 13.38 7.10 7.22
N ALA A 49 14.06 6.29 6.42
CA ALA A 49 13.44 5.58 5.30
C ALA A 49 12.42 4.54 5.81
N PHE A 50 12.71 3.86 6.92
CA PHE A 50 11.75 2.96 7.56
C PHE A 50 10.56 3.72 8.17
N ASN A 51 10.82 4.87 8.76
CA ASN A 51 9.78 5.74 9.31
C ASN A 51 8.79 6.20 8.21
N GLU A 52 9.31 6.59 7.05
CA GLU A 52 8.49 6.95 5.88
C GLU A 52 7.74 5.74 5.30
N LEU A 53 8.40 4.59 5.23
CA LEU A 53 7.82 3.32 4.76
C LEU A 53 6.55 2.96 5.53
N TYR A 54 6.64 2.94 6.87
CA TYR A 54 5.50 2.62 7.72
C TYR A 54 4.43 3.72 7.72
N SER A 55 4.81 4.99 7.51
CA SER A 55 3.83 6.07 7.31
C SER A 55 3.03 5.84 6.03
N LEU A 56 3.70 5.54 4.92
CA LEU A 56 3.04 5.30 3.65
C LEU A 56 2.14 4.06 3.71
N LEU A 57 2.62 2.96 4.32
CA LEU A 57 1.79 1.78 4.56
C LEU A 57 0.56 2.09 5.42
N THR A 58 0.70 2.96 6.42
CA THR A 58 -0.43 3.41 7.25
C THR A 58 -1.48 4.13 6.41
N ASP A 59 -1.04 5.03 5.52
CA ASP A 59 -1.95 5.70 4.60
C ASP A 59 -2.62 4.71 3.65
N ILE A 60 -1.89 3.72 3.12
CA ILE A 60 -2.45 2.68 2.24
C ILE A 60 -3.49 1.86 2.98
N PHE A 61 -3.14 1.35 4.15
CA PHE A 61 -4.03 0.51 4.94
C PHE A 61 -5.28 1.28 5.37
N ASN A 62 -5.18 2.57 5.70
CA ASN A 62 -6.32 3.40 6.07
C ASN A 62 -7.24 3.76 4.89
N ARG A 63 -6.84 3.49 3.65
CA ARG A 63 -7.73 3.56 2.47
C ARG A 63 -8.59 2.30 2.28
N ASN A 64 -8.68 1.44 3.30
CA ASN A 64 -9.49 0.25 3.24
C ASN A 64 -11.01 0.55 3.19
N ILE A 65 -11.75 -0.33 2.53
CA ILE A 65 -13.22 -0.29 2.51
C ILE A 65 -13.83 -0.96 3.74
N ASN A 66 -13.03 -1.68 4.52
CA ASN A 66 -13.45 -2.36 5.75
C ASN A 66 -13.74 -1.38 6.91
N LYS A 67 -13.53 -0.06 6.71
CA LYS A 67 -13.67 1.00 7.73
C LYS A 67 -12.80 0.77 8.99
N MET A 68 -11.72 0.02 8.83
CA MET A 68 -10.74 -0.19 9.89
C MET A 68 -9.79 1.00 9.95
N HIS A 69 -9.36 1.38 11.16
CA HIS A 69 -8.31 2.38 11.33
C HIS A 69 -7.06 1.72 11.90
N PHE A 70 -5.92 2.02 11.29
CA PHE A 70 -4.62 1.54 11.69
C PHE A 70 -3.76 2.74 12.07
N SER A 71 -3.19 2.70 13.28
CA SER A 71 -2.10 3.59 13.65
C SER A 71 -0.79 3.03 13.11
N LYS A 72 0.19 3.90 12.92
CA LYS A 72 1.53 3.50 12.49
C LYS A 72 2.16 2.46 13.40
N THR A 73 2.13 2.68 14.71
CA THR A 73 2.62 1.72 15.72
C THR A 73 1.94 0.35 15.60
N LYS A 74 0.66 0.32 15.21
CA LYS A 74 -0.05 -0.94 15.00
C LYS A 74 0.46 -1.65 13.74
N ILE A 75 0.78 -0.93 12.68
CA ILE A 75 1.33 -1.52 11.46
C ILE A 75 2.76 -2.01 11.70
N GLU A 76 3.59 -1.23 12.39
CA GLU A 76 4.95 -1.63 12.80
C GLU A 76 4.92 -2.92 13.63
N ASN A 77 4.02 -3.03 14.60
CA ASN A 77 3.85 -4.27 15.38
C ASN A 77 3.25 -5.42 14.57
N MET A 78 2.50 -5.14 13.50
CA MET A 78 1.91 -6.18 12.64
C MET A 78 2.88 -6.67 11.56
N ILE A 79 3.83 -5.82 11.17
CA ILE A 79 4.82 -6.07 10.14
C ILE A 79 6.18 -5.85 10.81
N GLU A 80 6.61 -6.86 11.55
CA GLU A 80 7.84 -6.80 12.36
C GLU A 80 9.09 -6.61 11.48
N GLU A 81 9.08 -7.19 10.27
CA GLU A 81 10.19 -7.16 9.33
C GLU A 81 10.03 -6.04 8.28
N PRO A 82 10.94 -5.05 8.21
CA PRO A 82 10.88 -3.97 7.22
C PRO A 82 10.89 -4.46 5.77
N THR A 83 11.52 -5.61 5.52
CA THR A 83 11.50 -6.25 4.19
C THR A 83 10.08 -6.65 3.78
N THR A 84 9.25 -7.11 4.72
CA THR A 84 7.85 -7.45 4.46
C THR A 84 7.04 -6.20 4.10
N ALA A 85 7.28 -5.09 4.80
CA ALA A 85 6.69 -3.79 4.49
C ALA A 85 7.01 -3.33 3.05
N LEU A 86 8.28 -3.48 2.62
CA LEU A 86 8.70 -3.21 1.25
C LEU A 86 8.01 -4.11 0.22
N TYR A 87 7.87 -5.41 0.50
CA TYR A 87 7.16 -6.33 -0.40
C TYR A 87 5.70 -5.93 -0.58
N ILE A 88 5.01 -5.54 0.49
CA ILE A 88 3.62 -5.08 0.42
C ILE A 88 3.50 -3.82 -0.44
N LEU A 89 4.42 -2.87 -0.31
CA LEU A 89 4.42 -1.66 -1.15
C LEU A 89 4.67 -1.98 -2.62
N LYS A 90 5.63 -2.85 -2.92
CA LYS A 90 5.92 -3.27 -4.30
C LYS A 90 4.73 -4.01 -4.92
N ASP A 91 4.10 -4.90 -4.17
CA ASP A 91 2.92 -5.65 -4.62
C ASP A 91 1.72 -4.71 -4.85
N TYR A 92 1.49 -3.76 -3.96
CA TYR A 92 0.47 -2.72 -4.12
C TYR A 92 0.75 -1.81 -5.32
N LEU A 93 2.01 -1.44 -5.55
CA LEU A 93 2.43 -0.66 -6.72
C LEU A 93 2.21 -1.45 -8.01
N GLN A 94 2.57 -2.73 -8.05
CA GLN A 94 2.33 -3.61 -9.19
C GLN A 94 0.85 -3.71 -9.51
N TYR A 95 0.01 -4.00 -8.50
CA TYR A 95 -1.44 -3.97 -8.64
C TYR A 95 -1.94 -2.64 -9.21
N SER A 96 -1.34 -1.52 -8.79
CA SER A 96 -1.71 -0.18 -9.27
C SER A 96 -1.33 0.05 -10.73
N PHE A 97 -0.25 -0.57 -11.21
CA PHE A 97 0.09 -0.58 -12.63
C PHE A 97 -0.85 -1.46 -13.44
N ASP A 98 -1.19 -2.66 -12.94
CA ASP A 98 -2.11 -3.58 -13.61
C ASP A 98 -3.49 -2.92 -13.84
N ILE A 99 -4.04 -2.22 -12.84
CA ILE A 99 -5.34 -1.54 -13.00
C ILE A 99 -5.31 -0.29 -13.89
N MET A 100 -4.13 0.28 -14.16
CA MET A 100 -3.98 1.49 -14.99
C MET A 100 -3.48 1.18 -16.40
N GLY A 101 -2.84 0.01 -16.59
CA GLY A 101 -2.43 -0.50 -17.89
C GLY A 101 -3.52 -1.30 -18.63
N GLU A 102 -4.56 -1.75 -17.91
CA GLU A 102 -5.81 -2.30 -18.47
C GLU A 102 -6.80 -1.21 -18.90
#